data_AF-A0A0L0N0C4-F1
#
_entry.id   AF-A0A0L0N0C4-F1
#
_cell.length_a   1.000
_cell.length_b   1.000
_cell.length_c   1.000
_cell.angle_alpha   90.00
_cell.angle_beta   90.00
_cell.angle_gamma   90.00
#
_symmetry.space_group_name_H-M   'P 1'
#
loop_
_entity.id
_entity.type
_entity.pdbx_description
1 polymer ?
#
loop_
_entity_poly.entity_id
_entity_poly.type
_entity_poly.pdbx_seq_one_letter_code
_entity_poly.pdbx_strand_id
1 'polypeptide(L)'
;MGVSGLLPLLKSIQRATELKKCSGDILGVDAYGWLHRAAYCCAVELGQDKPTKKYASPPQTSDVESGWLTMPTPGTSMRSCTA
;
A
#
# COMPACT_ATOMS: atom_id res chain seq x y z
N MET A 1 -9.42 5.33 5.19
CA MET A 1 -10.53 5.62 4.26
C MET A 1 -11.69 4.71 4.61
N GLY A 2 -12.87 5.27 4.90
CA GLY A 2 -14.09 4.52 5.31
C GLY A 2 -14.52 4.78 6.76
N VAL A 3 -15.62 4.14 7.19
CA VAL A 3 -16.17 4.27 8.55
C VAL A 3 -15.29 3.52 9.56
N SER A 4 -14.79 4.24 10.57
CA SER A 4 -13.95 3.68 11.63
C SER A 4 -14.69 2.64 12.46
N GLY A 5 -14.06 1.49 12.72
CA GLY A 5 -14.62 0.45 13.59
C GLY A 5 -15.67 -0.48 12.95
N LEU A 6 -16.05 -0.27 11.68
CA LEU A 6 -17.05 -1.11 11.00
C LEU A 6 -16.52 -2.51 10.62
N LEU A 7 -15.28 -2.60 10.14
CA LEU A 7 -14.68 -3.86 9.70
C LEU A 7 -14.53 -4.91 10.82
N PRO A 8 -14.08 -4.55 12.05
CA PRO A 8 -14.07 -5.49 13.18
C PRO A 8 -15.44 -6.08 13.52
N LEU A 9 -16.52 -5.30 13.38
CA LEU A 9 -17.89 -5.75 13.65
C LEU A 9 -18.41 -6.73 12.59
N LEU A 10 -17.98 -6.57 11.34
CA LEU A 10 -18.37 -7.41 10.21
C LEU A 10 -17.40 -8.59 9.97
N LYS A 11 -16.48 -8.86 10.89
CA LYS A 11 -15.46 -9.90 10.74
C LYS A 11 -16.05 -11.31 10.58
N SER A 12 -17.23 -11.57 11.15
CA SER A 12 -17.91 -12.86 11.08
C SER A 12 -18.40 -13.22 9.67
N ILE A 13 -18.69 -12.23 8.81
CA ILE A 13 -19.20 -12.44 7.45
C ILE A 13 -18.10 -12.38 6.38
N GLN A 14 -16.91 -11.90 6.73
CA GLN A 14 -15.81 -11.70 5.79
C GLN A 14 -15.11 -13.03 5.46
N ARG A 15 -15.02 -13.38 4.16
CA ARG A 15 -14.30 -14.56 3.69
C ARG A 15 -13.07 -14.16 2.87
N ALA A 16 -11.88 -14.53 3.36
CA ALA A 16 -10.65 -14.38 2.60
C ALA A 16 -10.71 -15.26 1.35
N THR A 17 -10.54 -14.63 0.18
CA THR A 17 -10.66 -15.29 -1.12
C THR A 17 -9.43 -14.95 -1.96
N GLU A 18 -8.97 -15.91 -2.75
CA GLU A 18 -7.86 -15.71 -3.69
C GLU A 18 -8.37 -15.13 -5.00
N LEU A 19 -7.59 -14.25 -5.63
CA LEU A 19 -7.94 -13.60 -6.88
C LEU A 19 -8.21 -14.61 -8.02
N LYS A 20 -7.55 -15.78 -7.97
CA LYS A 20 -7.72 -16.87 -8.95
C LYS A 20 -9.16 -17.40 -9.00
N LYS A 21 -9.89 -17.34 -7.88
CA LYS A 21 -11.28 -17.83 -7.78
C LYS A 21 -12.28 -16.91 -8.46
N CYS A 22 -11.90 -15.66 -8.74
CA CYS A 22 -12.71 -14.66 -9.44
C CYS A 22 -12.28 -14.52 -10.91
N SER A 23 -11.60 -15.52 -11.47
CA SER A 23 -11.16 -15.51 -12.86
C SER A 23 -12.37 -15.65 -13.80
N GLY A 24 -12.65 -14.62 -14.58
CA GLY A 24 -13.79 -14.55 -15.50
C GLY A 24 -14.93 -13.64 -15.02
N ASP A 25 -14.87 -13.18 -13.77
CA ASP A 25 -15.82 -12.22 -13.22
C ASP A 25 -15.34 -10.77 -13.41
N ILE A 26 -16.27 -9.83 -13.52
CA ILE A 26 -15.95 -8.39 -13.54
C ILE A 26 -15.87 -7.88 -12.11
N LEU A 27 -14.67 -7.45 -11.71
CA LEU A 27 -14.42 -6.90 -10.37
C LEU A 27 -14.33 -5.37 -10.41
N GLY A 28 -15.05 -4.72 -9.49
CA GLY A 28 -14.91 -3.29 -9.25
C GLY A 28 -13.64 -3.01 -8.42
N VAL A 29 -12.82 -2.06 -8.88
CA VAL A 29 -11.62 -1.62 -8.18
C VAL A 29 -11.82 -0.19 -7.68
N ASP A 30 -11.55 0.04 -6.39
CA ASP A 30 -11.46 1.40 -5.85
C ASP A 30 -10.12 2.03 -6.24
N ALA A 31 -10.14 2.79 -7.32
CA ALA A 31 -8.97 3.51 -7.82
C ALA A 31 -8.45 4.56 -6.82
N TYR A 32 -9.31 5.17 -6.01
CA TYR A 32 -8.89 6.18 -5.04
C TYR A 32 -8.13 5.54 -3.87
N GLY A 33 -8.60 4.39 -3.38
CA GLY A 33 -7.88 3.62 -2.36
C GLY A 33 -6.47 3.23 -2.80
N TRP A 34 -6.28 2.91 -4.08
CA TRP A 34 -4.97 2.64 -4.67
C TRP A 34 -4.14 3.91 -4.85
N LEU A 35 -4.74 4.99 -5.36
CA LEU A 35 -4.06 6.27 -5.54
C LEU A 35 -3.56 6.83 -4.21
N HIS A 36 -4.35 6.73 -3.13
CA HIS A 36 -3.93 7.13 -1.80
C HIS A 36 -2.70 6.35 -1.34
N ARG A 37 -2.62 5.05 -1.63
CA ARG A 37 -1.42 4.24 -1.33
C ARG A 37 -0.23 4.63 -2.22
N ALA A 38 -0.48 4.89 -3.50
CA ALA A 38 0.57 5.27 -4.44
C ALA A 38 1.10 6.69 -4.20
N ALA A 39 0.29 7.59 -3.66
CA ALA A 39 0.67 8.97 -3.31
C ALA A 39 1.73 9.04 -2.21
N TYR A 40 1.86 8.00 -1.36
CA TYR A 40 2.96 7.92 -0.40
C TYR A 40 4.33 7.91 -1.09
N CYS A 41 4.44 7.31 -2.27
CA CYS A 41 5.70 7.25 -3.03
C CYS A 41 6.17 8.63 -3.53
N CYS A 42 5.28 9.62 -3.62
CA CYS A 42 5.59 10.96 -4.07
C CYS A 42 5.08 12.06 -3.12
N ALA A 43 4.89 11.73 -1.84
CA ALA A 43 4.35 12.66 -0.85
C ALA A 43 5.17 13.96 -0.73
N VAL A 44 6.50 13.86 -0.82
CA VAL A 44 7.42 15.01 -0.75
C VAL A 44 7.29 15.90 -1.99
N GLU A 45 7.17 15.31 -3.17
CA GLU A 45 7.05 16.04 -4.44
C GLU A 45 5.69 16.71 -4.56
N LEU A 46 4.63 16.01 -4.13
CA LEU A 46 3.27 16.53 -4.07
C LEU A 46 3.16 17.70 -3.08
N GLY A 47 3.79 17.60 -1.90
CA GLY A 47 3.79 18.68 -0.92
C GLY A 47 4.61 19.92 -1.33
N GLN A 48 5.46 19.79 -2.36
CA GLN A 48 6.25 20.87 -2.94
C GLN A 48 5.67 21.38 -4.27
N ASP A 49 4.44 20.97 -4.62
CA ASP A 49 3.76 21.30 -5.89
C ASP A 49 4.60 20.98 -7.14
N LYS A 50 5.49 19.99 -7.05
CA LYS A 50 6.30 19.54 -8.19
C LYS A 50 5.49 18.57 -9.04
N PRO A 51 5.48 18.70 -10.38
CA PRO A 51 4.79 17.75 -11.24
C PRO A 51 5.46 16.38 -11.15
N THR A 52 4.72 15.38 -10.66
CA THR A 52 5.20 14.00 -10.45
C THR A 52 4.20 13.01 -11.04
N LYS A 53 4.70 11.92 -11.65
CA LYS A 53 3.88 10.83 -12.22
C LYS A 53 4.11 9.49 -11.50
N LYS A 54 4.84 9.51 -10.37
CA LYS A 54 5.29 8.29 -9.68
C LYS A 54 4.15 7.47 -9.08
N TYR A 55 2.97 8.06 -8.87
CA TYR A 55 1.78 7.35 -8.37
C TYR A 55 1.08 6.50 -9.45
N ALA A 56 1.37 6.70 -10.73
CA ALA A 56 0.72 6.00 -11.84
C ALA A 56 1.53 4.81 -12.38
N SER A 57 2.84 4.78 -12.13
CA SER A 57 3.73 3.70 -12.56
C SER A 57 4.24 2.91 -11.35
N PRO A 58 4.32 1.56 -11.42
CA PRO A 58 5.02 0.78 -10.40
C PRO A 58 6.46 1.30 -10.25
N PRO A 59 7.01 1.31 -9.02
CA PRO A 59 8.33 1.86 -8.76
C PRO A 59 9.38 1.19 -9.66
N GLN A 60 10.16 2.01 -10.36
CA GLN A 60 11.32 1.55 -11.10
C GLN A 60 12.31 0.97 -10.09
N THR A 61 12.88 -0.19 -10.39
CA THR A 61 13.75 -0.97 -9.49
C THR A 61 15.08 -0.28 -9.12
N SER A 62 15.29 0.97 -9.56
CA SER A 62 16.43 1.81 -9.19
C SER A 62 16.22 2.63 -7.91
N ASP A 63 14.98 2.75 -7.40
CA ASP A 63 14.68 3.47 -6.14
C ASP A 63 14.56 2.52 -4.92
N VAL A 64 15.04 1.27 -5.03
CA VAL A 64 14.83 0.21 -4.03
C VAL A 64 15.73 0.37 -2.79
N GLU A 65 16.52 1.44 -2.70
CA GLU A 65 17.38 1.68 -1.53
C GLU A 65 16.69 2.34 -0.33
N SER A 66 15.38 2.51 -0.34
CA SER A 66 14.67 3.16 0.80
C SER A 66 13.42 2.42 1.23
N GLY A 67 13.59 1.23 1.81
CA GLY A 67 12.84 0.85 3.03
C GLY A 67 11.39 0.39 2.93
N TRP A 68 10.79 0.23 1.75
CA TRP A 68 9.35 -0.12 1.65
C TRP A 68 9.02 -1.63 1.55
N LEU A 69 10.02 -2.53 1.59
CA LEU A 69 9.77 -3.98 1.55
C LEU A 69 10.10 -4.78 2.83
N THR A 70 10.53 -4.14 3.92
CA THR A 70 10.70 -4.82 5.21
C THR A 70 9.61 -4.40 6.19
N MET A 71 8.46 -5.07 6.10
CA MET A 71 7.66 -5.27 7.31
C MET A 71 8.56 -6.02 8.31
N PRO A 72 8.75 -5.55 9.56
CA PRO A 72 9.52 -6.28 10.54
C PRO A 72 8.79 -7.60 10.84
N THR A 73 9.43 -8.71 10.51
CA THR A 73 9.04 -10.02 11.05
C THR A 73 9.17 -9.97 12.58
N PRO A 74 8.23 -10.58 13.34
CA PRO A 74 8.32 -10.59 14.78
C PRO A 74 9.52 -11.45 15.20
N GLY A 75 10.62 -10.82 15.61
CA GLY A 75 11.81 -11.52 16.10
C GLY A 75 13.17 -10.89 15.80
N THR A 76 13.25 -9.86 14.96
CA THR A 76 14.57 -9.27 14.62
C THR A 76 14.96 -8.19 15.63
N SER A 77 15.95 -8.53 16.46
CA SER A 77 16.59 -7.65 17.44
C SER A 77 17.15 -6.38 16.78
N MET A 78 16.73 -5.25 17.34
CA MET A 78 17.10 -3.89 16.97
C MET A 78 18.61 -3.69 17.17
N ARG A 79 19.41 -3.74 16.10
CA ARG A 79 20.79 -3.27 16.14
C ARG A 79 20.81 -1.78 15.80
N SER A 80 21.33 -1.04 16.77
CA SER A 80 21.55 0.40 16.81
C SER A 80 22.13 0.94 15.51
N CYS A 81 21.50 2.02 15.02
CA CYS A 81 22.06 2.93 14.05
C CYS A 81 23.40 3.49 14.56
N THR A 82 24.35 3.71 13.67
CA THR A 82 25.31 4.81 13.79
C THR A 82 25.56 5.36 12.38
N ALA A 83 25.70 6.68 12.35
CA ALA A 83 25.66 7.58 11.20
C ALA A 83 26.63 7.25 10.06
#